data_AF-A0A090VT92-F1
#
_entry.id   AF-A0A090VT92-F1
#
_cell.length_a   1.000
_cell.length_b   1.000
_cell.length_c   1.000
_cell.angle_alpha   90.00
_cell.angle_beta   90.00
_cell.angle_gamma   90.00
#
_symmetry.space_group_name_H-M   'P 1'
#
loop_
_entity.id
_entity.type
_entity.pdbx_description
1 polymer ?
#
loop_
_entity_poly.entity_id
_entity_poly.type
_entity_poly.pdbx_seq_one_letter_code
_entity_poly.pdbx_strand_id
1 'polypeptide(L)' 'MSKVTGKVAQIVGPVIDVEFAAGSELPKIYDSLEINRPDGSILVLEVQSHIGEDTVRTLQWILLMV' A
#
# COMPACT_ATOMS: atom_id res chain seq x y z
N MET A 1 15.10 4.30 -5.73
CA MET A 1 13.69 4.52 -5.38
C MET A 1 12.85 4.16 -6.59
N SER A 2 12.53 2.87 -6.77
CA SER A 2 11.62 2.44 -7.83
C SER A 2 10.24 2.99 -7.51
N LYS A 3 9.77 3.95 -8.29
CA LYS A 3 8.47 4.60 -8.06
C LYS A 3 7.38 3.74 -8.68
N VAL A 4 7.02 2.66 -8.01
CA VAL A 4 5.93 1.78 -8.41
C VAL A 4 4.62 2.42 -7.94
N THR A 5 3.69 2.62 -8.87
CA THR A 5 2.39 3.24 -8.57
C THR A 5 1.30 2.19 -8.71
N GLY A 6 0.53 2.00 -7.64
CA GLY A 6 -0.61 1.09 -7.60
C GLY A 6 -1.93 1.86 -7.42
N LYS A 7 -3.04 1.14 -7.52
CA LYS A 7 -4.39 1.61 -7.29
C LYS A 7 -4.97 0.88 -6.08
N VAL A 8 -5.67 1.60 -5.21
CA VAL A 8 -6.41 0.98 -4.11
C VAL A 8 -7.56 0.15 -4.70
N ALA A 9 -7.53 -1.16 -4.44
CA ALA A 9 -8.55 -2.11 -4.87
C ALA A 9 -9.68 -2.20 -3.84
N GLN A 10 -9.32 -2.34 -2.57
CA GLN A 10 -10.29 -2.48 -1.48
C GLN A 10 -9.75 -1.90 -0.17
N ILE A 11 -10.67 -1.44 0.69
CA ILE A 11 -10.39 -0.99 2.06
C ILE A 11 -11.29 -1.78 3.01
N VAL A 12 -10.68 -2.52 3.95
CA VAL A 12 -11.36 -3.30 4.99
C VAL A 12 -10.77 -2.92 6.35
N GLY A 13 -11.35 -1.91 6.98
CA GLY A 13 -10.83 -1.37 8.24
C GLY A 13 -9.40 -0.85 8.08
N PRO A 14 -8.41 -1.33 8.86
CA PRO A 14 -7.01 -0.95 8.72
C PRO A 14 -6.29 -1.69 7.58
N VAL A 15 -6.95 -2.64 6.90
CA VAL A 15 -6.37 -3.41 5.80
C VAL A 15 -6.73 -2.75 4.48
N ILE A 16 -5.71 -2.43 3.68
CA ILE A 16 -5.88 -1.84 2.35
C ILE A 16 -5.23 -2.77 1.33
N ASP A 17 -6.01 -3.23 0.37
CA ASP A 17 -5.50 -4.00 -0.76
C ASP A 17 -5.17 -3.05 -1.91
N VAL A 18 -3.95 -3.14 -2.45
CA VAL A 18 -3.44 -2.30 -3.52
C VAL A 18 -3.07 -3.17 -4.71
N GLU A 19 -3.73 -2.92 -5.84
CA GLU A 19 -3.49 -3.57 -7.12
C GLU A 19 -2.44 -2.79 -7.91
N PHE A 20 -1.50 -3.49 -8.51
CA PHE A 20 -0.49 -2.95 -9.40
C PHE A 20 -0.74 -3.40 -10.84
N ALA A 21 -0.22 -2.63 -11.81
CA ALA A 21 -0.38 -3.00 -13.22
C ALA A 21 0.39 -4.29 -13.53
N ALA A 22 -0.25 -5.20 -14.28
CA ALA A 22 0.31 -6.48 -14.65
C ALA A 22 1.72 -6.35 -15.26
N GLY A 23 2.67 -7.11 -14.71
CA GLY A 23 4.08 -7.07 -15.13
C GLY A 23 4.91 -5.92 -14.52
N SER A 24 4.33 -5.13 -13.62
CA SER A 24 5.09 -4.18 -12.80
C SER A 24 5.83 -4.90 -11.67
N GLU A 25 6.96 -4.35 -11.24
CA GLU A 25 7.65 -4.84 -10.05
C GLU A 25 6.76 -4.62 -8.82
N LEU A 26 6.32 -5.72 -8.20
CA LEU A 26 5.54 -5.65 -6.97
C LEU A 26 6.45 -5.21 -5.81
N PRO A 27 5.97 -4.30 -4.94
CA PRO A 27 6.73 -3.91 -3.75
C PRO A 27 6.96 -5.13 -2.86
N LYS A 28 8.10 -5.17 -2.17
CA LYS A 28 8.44 -6.29 -1.29
C LYS A 28 7.62 -6.23 -0.01
N ILE A 29 7.53 -7.37 0.67
CA ILE A 29 6.99 -7.41 2.03
C ILE A 29 7.86 -6.51 2.92
N TYR A 30 7.22 -5.72 3.78
CA TYR A 30 7.78 -4.65 4.60
C TYR A 30 8.20 -3.38 3.85
N ASP A 31 7.93 -3.27 2.55
CA ASP A 31 8.01 -1.97 1.88
C ASP A 31 6.86 -1.06 2.34
N SER A 32 7.14 0.24 2.31
CA SER A 32 6.17 1.30 2.62
C SER A 32 5.54 1.83 1.33
N LEU A 33 4.22 2.03 1.37
CA LEU A 33 3.47 2.75 0.35
C LEU A 33 2.93 4.05 0.96
N GLU A 34 3.08 5.14 0.22
CA GLU A 34 2.63 6.46 0.64
C GLU A 34 1.49 6.92 -0.26
N ILE A 35 0.36 7.29 0.35
CA ILE A 35 -0.77 7.89 -0.35
C ILE A 35 -0.85 9.36 0.03
N ASN A 36 -0.52 10.22 -0.93
CA ASN A 36 -0.70 11.67 -0.81
C ASN A 36 -2.19 12.00 -0.94
N ARG A 37 -2.78 12.53 0.13
CA ARG A 37 -4.16 12.99 0.13
C ARG A 37 -4.26 14.46 -0.27
N PRO A 38 -5.41 14.90 -0.82
CA PRO A 38 -5.61 16.28 -1.23
C PRO A 38 -5.59 17.29 -0.07
N ASP A 39 -5.74 16.83 1.18
CA ASP A 39 -5.59 17.64 2.39
C ASP A 39 -4.12 17.88 2.79
N GLY A 40 -3.16 17.32 2.04
CA GLY A 40 -1.73 17.41 2.33
C GLY A 40 -1.23 16.38 3.35
N SER A 41 -2.11 15.52 3.88
CA SER A 41 -1.70 14.41 4.74
C SER A 41 -1.13 13.25 3.92
N ILE A 42 -0.19 12.51 4.51
CA ILE A 42 0.37 11.30 3.91
C ILE A 42 -0.17 10.11 4.71
N LEU A 43 -0.84 9.17 4.02
CA LEU A 43 -1.10 7.86 4.58
C LEU A 43 0.10 6.97 4.31
N VAL A 44 0.68 6.41 5.37
CA VAL A 44 1.70 5.38 5.25
C VAL A 44 1.03 4.02 5.44
N LEU A 45 1.27 3.15 4.48
CA LEU A 45 0.84 1.76 4.48
C LEU A 45 2.08 0.86 4.44
N GLU A 46 2.04 -0.27 5.11
CA GLU A 46 3.12 -1.26 5.03
C GLU A 46 2.61 -2.53 4.36
N VAL A 47 3.37 -3.02 3.38
CA VAL A 47 3.08 -4.28 2.69
C VAL A 47 3.29 -5.45 3.63
N GLN A 48 2.22 -6.18 3.94
CA GLN A 48 2.27 -7.37 4.80
C GLN A 48 2.40 -8.67 4.00
N SER A 49 1.76 -8.74 2.84
CA SER A 49 1.74 -9.96 2.03
C SER A 49 1.34 -9.68 0.59
N HIS A 50 1.73 -10.58 -0.32
CA HIS A 50 1.21 -10.63 -1.68
C HIS A 50 0.02 -11.59 -1.70
N ILE A 51 -1.12 -11.14 -2.21
CA ILE A 51 -2.36 -11.94 -2.23
C ILE A 51 -2.67 -12.56 -3.59
N GLY A 52 -1.81 -12.29 -4.60
CA GLY A 52 -1.98 -12.77 -5.98
C GLY A 52 -2.53 -11.67 -6.89
N GLU A 53 -2.59 -11.95 -8.20
CA GLU A 53 -3.21 -11.04 -9.20
C GLU A 53 -2.63 -9.61 -9.16
N ASP A 54 -1.30 -9.51 -9.10
CA ASP A 54 -0.59 -8.22 -8.99
C ASP A 54 -1.06 -7.35 -7.80
N THR A 55 -1.67 -7.97 -6.79
CA THR A 55 -2.26 -7.28 -5.64
C THR A 55 -1.48 -7.62 -4.37
N VAL A 56 -1.21 -6.58 -3.58
CA VAL A 56 -0.59 -6.70 -2.28
C VAL A 56 -1.56 -6.26 -1.19
N ARG A 57 -1.51 -6.97 -0.07
CA ARG A 57 -2.22 -6.60 1.14
C ARG A 57 -1.35 -5.73 2.00
N THR A 58 -1.83 -4.53 2.27
CA THR A 58 -1.15 -3.57 3.14
C THR A 58 -1.95 -3.34 4.41
N LEU A 59 -1.26 -2.96 5.46
CA LEU A 59 -1.89 -2.49 6.68
C LEU A 59 -1.59 -1.00 6.87
N GLN A 60 -2.61 -0.26 7.25
CA GLN A 60 -2.46 1.08 7.76
C GLN A 60 -1.69 1.02 9.08
N TRP A 61 -0.54 1.68 9.10
CA TRP A 61 0.14 1.96 10.35
C TRP A 61 -0.68 3.01 11.12
N ILE A 62 -1.38 2.55 12.14
CA ILE A 62 -2.15 3.42 13.06
C ILE A 62 -1.52 3.51 14.46
N LEU A 63 -0.33 2.95 14.64
CA LEU A 63 0.30 2.83 15.96
C LEU A 63 1.33 3.95 16.20
N LEU A 64 1.00 4.80 17.18
CA LEU A 64 1.85 5.74 17.91
C LEU A 64 2.60 6.81 17.07
N MET A 65 1.93 7.94 16.82
CA MET A 65 2.57 9.22 17.12
C MET A 65 2.39 9.48 18.62
N VAL A 66 3.20 8.85 19.46
CA VAL A 66 3.43 9.24 20.86
C VAL A 66 4.93 9.24 21.09
#